data_AF-A0A832GLG9-F1
#
_entry.id   AF-A0A832GLG9-F1
#
_cell.length_a   1.000
_cell.length_b   1.000
_cell.length_c   1.000
_cell.angle_alpha   90.00
_cell.angle_beta   90.00
_cell.angle_gamma   90.00
#
_symmetry.space_group_name_H-M   'P 1'
#
loop_
_entity.id
_entity.type
_entity.pdbx_description
1 polymer ?
#
loop_
_entity_poly.entity_id
_entity_poly.type
_entity_poly.pdbx_seq_one_letter_code
_entity_poly.pdbx_strand_id
1 'polypeptide(L)'
;FTYQNNYIQRGLVWNMQPLFHHGIRLTWVKGPFTIKGGLNDGYFSAGVDSFTHDRTVTPKISPALEFSTSLEVSKNFNLALNLLLPKKSSLPNEVAYPANKREYNMVLNFVRGNMTLGFDGLFVDAPRSYKAQVSKSAKAYGFALHGAYDLSPIKIALRFEYVKDKKDAGSIDLVGLGDGNRAYTLTLSPGYYKDPLFFKADLSYVKAKEDFTYKEKDKLWRFGLEAGFRF
;
A
#
# COMPACT_ATOMS: atom_id res chain seq x y z
N PHE A 1 -15.64 5.58 -2.23
CA PHE A 1 -16.64 4.85 -1.43
C PHE A 1 -15.92 3.95 -0.42
N THR A 2 -15.95 4.30 0.86
CA THR A 2 -15.25 3.60 1.97
C THR A 2 -16.01 2.37 2.48
N TYR A 3 -17.34 2.34 2.35
CA TYR A 3 -18.18 1.22 2.81
C TYR A 3 -17.93 -0.10 2.08
N GLN A 4 -17.39 -0.05 0.85
CA GLN A 4 -17.03 -1.25 0.06
C GLN A 4 -15.74 -1.91 0.57
N ASN A 5 -14.94 -1.19 1.35
CA ASN A 5 -13.73 -1.73 1.96
C ASN A 5 -14.08 -2.45 3.27
N ASN A 6 -13.56 -3.68 3.42
CA ASN A 6 -13.70 -4.48 4.63
C ASN A 6 -13.08 -3.81 5.86
N TYR A 7 -12.09 -2.93 5.67
CA TYR A 7 -11.37 -2.22 6.73
C TYR A 7 -11.57 -0.72 6.58
N ILE A 8 -11.83 -0.03 7.69
CA ILE A 8 -11.80 1.45 7.77
C ILE A 8 -10.35 1.93 7.69
N GLN A 9 -9.46 1.26 8.42
CA GLN A 9 -8.06 1.66 8.58
C GLN A 9 -7.18 1.05 7.50
N ARG A 10 -6.35 1.90 6.89
CA ARG A 10 -5.25 1.43 6.03
C ARG A 10 -4.24 0.62 6.84
N GLY A 11 -3.74 -0.41 6.18
CA GLY A 11 -2.75 -1.34 6.71
C GLY A 11 -1.32 -0.83 6.58
N LEU A 12 -0.38 -1.48 7.26
CA LEU A 12 1.05 -1.13 7.18
C LEU A 12 1.66 -1.41 5.81
N VAL A 13 1.21 -2.46 5.12
CA VAL A 13 1.74 -2.81 3.78
C VAL A 13 1.51 -1.66 2.79
N TRP A 14 0.38 -0.96 2.94
CA TRP A 14 -0.03 0.14 2.07
C TRP A 14 0.85 1.38 2.19
N ASN A 15 1.61 1.55 3.28
CA ASN A 15 2.54 2.69 3.43
C ASN A 15 3.68 2.66 2.41
N MET A 16 3.94 1.48 1.82
CA MET A 16 4.98 1.33 0.81
C MET A 16 4.51 1.67 -0.60
N GLN A 17 3.22 1.96 -0.81
CA GLN A 17 2.61 2.21 -2.14
C GLN A 17 2.26 3.69 -2.32
N PRO A 18 2.17 4.22 -3.55
CA PRO A 18 1.64 5.56 -3.77
C PRO A 18 0.15 5.63 -3.43
N LEU A 19 -0.30 6.77 -2.90
CA LEU A 19 -1.72 7.04 -2.63
C LEU A 19 -2.53 7.22 -3.92
N PHE A 20 -1.95 7.95 -4.87
CA PHE A 20 -2.50 8.22 -6.20
C PHE A 20 -1.34 8.59 -7.14
N HIS A 21 -1.59 8.44 -8.44
CA HIS A 21 -0.70 8.87 -9.51
C HIS A 21 -1.52 9.29 -10.73
N HIS A 22 -1.00 10.24 -11.50
CA HIS A 22 -1.59 10.68 -12.77
C HIS A 22 -0.82 10.05 -13.92
N GLY A 23 -1.55 9.56 -14.92
CA GLY A 23 -0.92 8.92 -16.05
C GLY A 23 -1.90 8.39 -17.07
N ILE A 24 -1.33 7.68 -18.05
CA ILE A 24 -2.06 7.01 -19.11
C ILE A 24 -1.80 5.52 -18.95
N ARG A 25 -2.86 4.72 -19.02
CA ARG A 25 -2.79 3.26 -18.90
C ARG A 25 -3.59 2.62 -20.03
N LEU A 26 -2.96 1.68 -20.72
CA LEU A 26 -3.62 0.73 -21.61
C LEU A 26 -3.97 -0.52 -20.82
N THR A 27 -5.21 -1.00 -20.99
CA THR A 27 -5.67 -2.27 -20.42
C THR A 27 -6.10 -3.18 -21.56
N TRP A 28 -5.57 -4.39 -21.56
CA TRP A 28 -5.95 -5.44 -22.50
C TRP A 28 -6.47 -6.65 -21.72
N VAL A 29 -7.61 -7.18 -22.16
CA VAL A 29 -8.28 -8.33 -21.53
C VAL A 29 -8.57 -9.36 -22.60
N LYS A 30 -8.19 -10.62 -22.35
CA LYS A 30 -8.52 -11.77 -23.21
C LYS A 30 -8.82 -12.99 -22.36
N GLY A 31 -10.11 -13.31 -22.23
CA GLY A 31 -10.58 -14.40 -21.38
C GLY A 31 -10.14 -14.18 -19.93
N PRO A 32 -9.48 -15.15 -19.29
CA PRO A 32 -9.07 -15.04 -17.88
C PRO A 32 -7.81 -14.18 -17.67
N PHE A 33 -7.19 -13.68 -18.74
CA PHE A 33 -5.97 -12.89 -18.66
C PHE A 33 -6.25 -11.40 -18.80
N THR A 34 -5.68 -10.61 -17.91
CA THR A 34 -5.62 -9.14 -18.02
C THR A 34 -4.16 -8.69 -18.00
N ILE A 35 -3.82 -7.75 -18.87
CA ILE A 35 -2.53 -7.07 -18.89
C ILE A 35 -2.79 -5.57 -18.87
N LYS A 36 -2.01 -4.85 -18.07
CA LYS A 36 -2.02 -3.39 -17.97
C LYS A 36 -0.60 -2.88 -18.15
N GLY A 37 -0.45 -1.83 -18.94
CA GLY A 37 0.80 -1.13 -19.12
C GLY A 37 0.54 0.37 -19.16
N GLY A 38 1.37 1.16 -18.51
CA GLY A 38 1.15 2.60 -18.45
C GLY A 38 2.39 3.41 -18.11
N LEU A 39 2.27 4.70 -18.33
CA LEU A 39 3.22 5.71 -17.89
C LEU A 39 2.48 6.65 -16.96
N ASN A 40 3.04 6.86 -15.77
CA ASN A 40 2.47 7.75 -14.76
C ASN A 40 3.56 8.58 -14.08
N ASP A 41 3.17 9.39 -13.10
CA ASP A 41 4.05 10.25 -12.31
C ASP A 41 4.61 9.59 -11.02
N GLY A 42 4.42 8.29 -10.83
CA GLY A 42 4.98 7.50 -9.73
C GLY A 42 4.42 7.89 -8.37
N TYR A 43 5.27 8.44 -7.50
CA TYR A 43 4.91 8.92 -6.17
C TYR A 43 4.65 10.43 -6.17
N PHE A 44 3.88 10.91 -7.15
CA PHE A 44 3.63 12.33 -7.44
C PHE A 44 4.87 13.06 -7.97
N SER A 45 4.76 13.64 -9.17
CA SER A 45 5.91 14.23 -9.86
C SER A 45 6.03 15.76 -9.81
N ALA A 46 5.10 16.46 -9.16
CA ALA A 46 5.30 17.88 -8.83
C ALA A 46 6.14 18.02 -7.55
N GLY A 47 7.33 17.40 -7.56
CA GLY A 47 8.28 17.49 -6.46
C GLY A 47 8.86 18.89 -6.35
N VAL A 48 8.86 19.42 -5.14
CA VAL A 48 9.66 20.58 -4.75
C VAL A 48 11.07 20.06 -4.48
N ASP A 49 12.10 20.67 -5.06
CA ASP A 49 13.47 20.42 -4.60
C ASP A 49 13.59 21.04 -3.20
N SER A 50 13.38 20.24 -2.16
CA SER A 50 13.39 20.70 -0.77
C SER A 50 14.75 21.27 -0.31
N PHE A 51 15.78 21.21 -1.15
CA PHE A 51 17.13 21.67 -0.84
C PHE A 51 17.66 22.81 -1.73
N THR A 52 16.91 23.28 -2.74
CA THR A 52 17.25 24.56 -3.37
C THR A 52 16.79 25.71 -2.48
N HIS A 53 17.75 26.43 -1.91
CA HIS A 53 17.52 27.68 -1.17
C HIS A 53 16.90 28.79 -2.05
N ASP A 54 16.85 28.56 -3.36
CA ASP A 54 16.13 29.36 -4.33
C ASP A 54 14.70 28.83 -4.49
N ARG A 55 13.71 29.69 -4.21
CA ARG A 55 12.27 29.39 -4.25
C ARG A 55 11.71 29.25 -5.68
N THR A 56 12.56 28.98 -6.67
CA THR A 56 12.14 28.68 -8.04
C THR A 56 11.64 27.24 -8.14
N VAL A 57 10.37 27.05 -7.78
CA VAL A 57 9.65 25.78 -7.96
C VAL A 57 9.59 25.46 -9.46
N THR A 58 10.50 24.62 -9.94
CA THR A 58 10.33 23.99 -11.25
C THR A 58 9.84 22.56 -11.02
N PRO A 59 8.53 22.29 -11.19
CA PRO A 59 8.00 20.94 -11.09
C PRO A 59 8.74 20.04 -12.08
N LYS A 60 9.50 19.07 -11.58
CA LYS A 60 10.21 18.12 -12.44
C LYS A 60 9.43 16.83 -12.53
N ILE A 61 8.64 16.72 -13.60
CA ILE A 61 7.93 15.50 -13.93
C ILE A 61 8.95 14.36 -14.09
N SER A 62 8.77 13.31 -13.29
CA SER A 62 9.59 12.10 -13.33
C SER A 62 8.67 10.93 -13.70
N PRO A 63 8.77 10.41 -14.93
CA PRO A 63 7.90 9.33 -15.34
C PRO A 63 8.24 8.05 -14.58
N ALA A 64 7.20 7.26 -14.31
CA ALA A 64 7.28 5.91 -13.82
C ALA A 64 6.57 4.97 -14.80
N LEU A 65 7.19 3.81 -15.03
CA LEU A 65 6.57 2.74 -15.78
C LEU A 65 5.69 1.93 -14.85
N GLU A 66 4.48 1.63 -15.29
CA GLU A 66 3.55 0.77 -14.59
C GLU A 66 3.26 -0.47 -15.43
N PHE A 67 3.27 -1.63 -14.79
CA PHE A 67 2.86 -2.88 -15.42
C PHE A 67 2.04 -3.72 -14.45
N SER A 68 1.00 -4.36 -14.95
CA SER A 68 0.25 -5.35 -14.18
C SER A 68 -0.18 -6.50 -15.07
N THR A 69 -0.20 -7.70 -14.51
CA THR A 69 -0.83 -8.86 -15.13
C THR A 69 -1.68 -9.58 -14.10
N SER A 70 -2.85 -10.08 -14.51
CA SER A 70 -3.66 -10.95 -13.67
C SER A 70 -4.21 -12.13 -14.46
N LEU A 71 -4.44 -13.21 -13.73
CA LEU A 71 -4.97 -14.47 -14.21
C LEU A 71 -6.11 -14.92 -13.29
N GLU A 72 -7.29 -15.07 -13.86
CA GLU A 72 -8.38 -15.84 -13.26
C GLU A 72 -8.08 -17.33 -13.45
N VAL A 73 -7.50 -17.97 -12.43
CA VAL A 73 -7.18 -19.40 -12.46
C VAL A 73 -8.47 -20.24 -12.38
N SER A 74 -9.46 -19.73 -11.65
CA SER A 74 -10.83 -20.25 -11.63
C SER A 74 -11.80 -19.13 -11.26
N LYS A 75 -13.10 -19.35 -11.40
CA LYS A 75 -14.17 -18.42 -10.98
C LYS A 75 -13.98 -17.86 -9.56
N ASN A 76 -13.32 -18.63 -8.71
CA ASN A 76 -13.15 -18.36 -7.29
C ASN A 76 -11.72 -17.98 -6.91
N PHE A 77 -10.76 -17.98 -7.84
CA PHE A 77 -9.35 -17.76 -7.54
C PHE A 77 -8.68 -16.87 -8.60
N ASN A 78 -8.16 -15.73 -8.16
CA ASN A 78 -7.44 -14.78 -8.98
C ASN A 78 -6.04 -14.53 -8.42
N LEU A 79 -5.08 -14.37 -9.32
CA LEU A 79 -3.71 -13.96 -9.04
C LEU A 79 -3.42 -12.69 -9.86
N ALA A 80 -2.75 -11.72 -9.25
CA ALA A 80 -2.23 -10.55 -9.93
C ALA A 80 -0.78 -10.25 -9.51
N LEU A 81 -0.02 -9.70 -10.45
CA LEU A 81 1.30 -9.13 -10.24
C LEU A 81 1.27 -7.68 -10.70
N ASN A 82 1.77 -6.76 -9.89
CA ASN A 82 1.80 -5.34 -10.16
C ASN A 82 3.21 -4.79 -9.94
N LEU A 83 3.65 -3.91 -10.83
CA LEU A 83 4.94 -3.27 -10.81
C LEU A 83 4.77 -1.76 -10.97
N LEU A 84 5.51 -1.00 -10.18
CA LEU A 84 5.69 0.43 -10.38
C LEU A 84 7.19 0.74 -10.35
N LEU A 85 7.68 1.31 -11.44
CA LEU A 85 9.10 1.55 -11.67
C LEU A 85 9.34 3.03 -11.97
N PRO A 86 9.45 3.89 -10.93
CA PRO A 86 9.90 5.26 -11.10
C PRO A 86 11.31 5.33 -11.66
N LYS A 87 11.61 6.43 -12.34
CA LYS A 87 12.96 6.72 -12.79
C LYS A 87 13.91 6.72 -11.59
N LYS A 88 15.06 6.07 -11.72
CA LYS A 88 16.08 6.00 -10.65
C LYS A 88 16.51 7.39 -10.11
N SER A 89 16.39 8.43 -10.92
CA SER A 89 16.73 9.82 -10.58
C SER A 89 15.55 10.69 -10.14
N SER A 90 14.39 10.11 -9.83
CA SER A 90 13.23 10.86 -9.31
C SER A 90 13.60 11.58 -8.02
N LEU A 91 13.39 12.89 -7.98
CA LEU A 91 13.64 13.71 -6.80
C LEU A 91 12.61 13.38 -5.71
N PRO A 92 12.98 13.40 -4.43
CA PRO A 92 12.00 13.30 -3.36
C PRO A 92 11.00 14.46 -3.39
N ASN A 93 9.88 14.29 -2.69
CA ASN A 93 8.85 15.30 -2.55
C ASN A 93 8.18 15.17 -1.17
N GLU A 94 7.22 16.06 -0.87
CA GLU A 94 6.53 16.12 0.43
C GLU A 94 5.76 14.84 0.81
N VAL A 95 5.35 14.05 -0.18
CA VAL A 95 4.56 12.82 0.03
C VAL A 95 5.38 11.54 -0.13
N ALA A 96 6.64 11.63 -0.59
CA ALA A 96 7.51 10.48 -0.81
C ALA A 96 9.01 10.82 -0.70
N TYR A 97 9.62 10.29 0.36
CA TYR A 97 11.06 10.27 0.58
C TYR A 97 11.52 8.83 0.83
N PRO A 98 12.14 8.14 -0.15
CA PRO A 98 12.48 8.58 -1.49
C PRO A 98 11.37 8.31 -2.52
N ALA A 99 11.25 9.19 -3.52
CA ALA A 99 10.29 9.03 -4.63
C ALA A 99 10.78 8.11 -5.76
N ASN A 100 12.05 7.69 -5.74
CA ASN A 100 12.59 6.72 -6.72
C ASN A 100 12.35 5.25 -6.31
N LYS A 101 11.52 5.02 -5.28
CA LYS A 101 11.14 3.71 -4.75
C LYS A 101 10.42 2.90 -5.83
N ARG A 102 10.86 1.68 -6.06
CA ARG A 102 10.25 0.72 -7.00
C ARG A 102 9.39 -0.25 -6.21
N GLU A 103 8.26 -0.64 -6.76
CA GLU A 103 7.30 -1.53 -6.15
C GLU A 103 7.08 -2.80 -6.98
N TYR A 104 6.99 -3.91 -6.26
CA TYR A 104 6.73 -5.25 -6.77
C TYR A 104 5.68 -5.89 -5.87
N ASN A 105 4.47 -6.04 -6.38
CA ASN A 105 3.32 -6.47 -5.62
C ASN A 105 2.70 -7.74 -6.22
N MET A 106 2.30 -8.68 -5.37
CA MET A 106 1.58 -9.89 -5.72
C MET A 106 0.28 -9.93 -4.92
N VAL A 107 -0.84 -10.13 -5.58
CA VAL A 107 -2.16 -10.24 -4.95
C VAL A 107 -2.76 -11.59 -5.29
N LEU A 108 -3.28 -12.27 -4.28
CA LEU A 108 -4.09 -13.46 -4.41
C LEU A 108 -5.46 -13.18 -3.79
N ASN A 109 -6.52 -13.62 -4.46
CA ASN A 109 -7.86 -13.56 -3.92
C ASN A 109 -8.60 -14.88 -4.17
N PHE A 110 -9.24 -15.40 -3.12
CA PHE A 110 -10.02 -16.61 -3.13
C PHE A 110 -11.41 -16.36 -2.54
N VAL A 111 -12.46 -16.84 -3.21
CA VAL A 111 -13.85 -16.70 -2.77
C VAL A 111 -14.53 -18.07 -2.70
N ARG A 112 -15.16 -18.40 -1.58
CA ARG A 112 -15.95 -19.64 -1.43
C ARG A 112 -17.20 -19.38 -0.61
N GLY A 113 -18.36 -19.38 -1.27
CA GLY A 113 -19.63 -19.03 -0.63
C GLY A 113 -19.55 -17.64 -0.01
N ASN A 114 -19.80 -17.55 1.29
CA ASN A 114 -19.79 -16.29 2.04
C ASN A 114 -18.41 -15.89 2.56
N MET A 115 -17.37 -16.68 2.23
CA MET A 115 -16.00 -16.42 2.68
C MET A 115 -15.17 -15.81 1.55
N THR A 116 -14.41 -14.78 1.87
CA THR A 116 -13.31 -14.27 1.05
C THR A 116 -12.00 -14.40 1.81
N LEU A 117 -10.93 -14.77 1.10
CA LEU A 117 -9.57 -14.82 1.60
C LEU A 117 -8.68 -14.11 0.58
N GLY A 118 -7.68 -13.38 1.05
CA GLY A 118 -6.70 -12.77 0.18
C GLY A 118 -5.33 -12.65 0.84
N PHE A 119 -4.35 -12.48 -0.03
CA PHE A 119 -2.97 -12.27 0.32
C PHE A 119 -2.41 -11.15 -0.56
N ASP A 120 -1.72 -10.20 0.07
CA ASP A 120 -0.91 -9.20 -0.62
C ASP A 120 0.54 -9.40 -0.20
N GLY A 121 1.43 -9.61 -1.15
CA GLY A 121 2.88 -9.60 -0.94
C GLY A 121 3.47 -8.37 -1.61
N LEU A 122 4.25 -7.58 -0.89
CA LEU A 122 4.85 -6.36 -1.40
C LEU A 122 6.34 -6.33 -1.08
N PHE A 123 7.14 -6.11 -2.12
CA PHE A 123 8.56 -5.81 -2.01
C PHE A 123 8.80 -4.44 -2.64
N VAL A 124 9.59 -3.62 -1.97
CA VAL A 124 10.02 -2.32 -2.49
C VAL A 124 11.52 -2.14 -2.36
N ASP A 125 12.11 -1.40 -3.28
CA ASP A 125 13.49 -0.98 -3.17
C ASP A 125 13.71 0.43 -3.69
N ALA A 126 14.60 1.17 -3.02
CA ALA A 126 15.07 2.46 -3.48
C ALA A 126 16.49 2.30 -4.03
N PRO A 127 16.71 2.41 -5.35
CA PRO A 127 18.04 2.29 -5.93
C PRO A 127 18.91 3.50 -5.57
N ARG A 128 20.20 3.25 -5.29
CA ARG A 128 21.17 4.32 -5.01
C ARG A 128 21.21 5.36 -6.14
N SER A 129 20.99 6.62 -5.80
CA SER A 129 20.98 7.73 -6.73
C SER A 129 21.17 9.03 -5.96
N TYR A 130 22.29 9.72 -6.20
CA TYR A 130 22.56 11.02 -5.58
C TYR A 130 21.51 12.06 -5.93
N LYS A 131 20.99 12.04 -7.18
CA LYS A 131 19.90 12.92 -7.59
C LYS A 131 18.63 12.64 -6.79
N ALA A 132 18.31 11.37 -6.54
CA ALA A 132 17.15 11.01 -5.72
C ALA A 132 17.40 11.13 -4.20
N GLN A 133 18.57 11.63 -3.79
CA GLN A 133 18.99 11.71 -2.38
C GLN A 133 19.05 10.35 -1.67
N VAL A 134 19.22 9.27 -2.44
CA VAL A 134 19.39 7.91 -1.93
C VAL A 134 20.87 7.55 -2.00
N SER A 135 21.60 7.81 -0.92
CA SER A 135 23.07 7.63 -0.85
C SER A 135 23.50 6.16 -0.89
N LYS A 136 22.64 5.27 -0.40
CA LYS A 136 22.78 3.80 -0.37
C LYS A 136 21.45 3.18 -0.76
N SER A 137 21.47 2.02 -1.40
CA SER A 137 20.23 1.34 -1.78
C SER A 137 19.51 0.82 -0.55
N ALA A 138 18.20 1.00 -0.49
CA ALA A 138 17.35 0.53 0.59
C ALA A 138 16.31 -0.47 0.09
N LYS A 139 15.81 -1.33 0.97
CA LYS A 139 14.85 -2.39 0.62
C LYS A 139 13.89 -2.62 1.77
N ALA A 140 12.61 -2.77 1.47
CA ALA A 140 11.61 -3.18 2.44
C ALA A 140 10.67 -4.23 1.83
N TYR A 141 10.00 -4.97 2.70
CA TYR A 141 9.00 -5.92 2.27
C TYR A 141 7.91 -6.07 3.31
N GLY A 142 6.76 -6.54 2.88
CA GLY A 142 5.67 -6.88 3.76
C GLY A 142 4.68 -7.80 3.09
N PHE A 143 3.77 -8.30 3.91
CA PHE A 143 2.62 -9.04 3.41
C PHE A 143 1.40 -8.79 4.28
N ALA A 144 0.23 -8.93 3.67
CA ALA A 144 -1.06 -8.95 4.32
C ALA A 144 -1.74 -10.29 4.06
N LEU A 145 -2.32 -10.87 5.09
CA LEU A 145 -3.31 -11.93 4.99
C LEU A 145 -4.62 -11.35 5.46
N HIS A 146 -5.67 -11.48 4.66
CA HIS A 146 -6.96 -10.92 5.02
C HIS A 146 -8.10 -11.84 4.64
N GLY A 147 -9.17 -11.82 5.42
CA GLY A 147 -10.35 -12.60 5.13
C GLY A 147 -11.60 -11.92 5.65
N ALA A 148 -12.73 -12.28 5.06
CA ALA A 148 -14.04 -11.86 5.55
C ALA A 148 -15.05 -12.99 5.44
N TYR A 149 -16.02 -13.00 6.33
CA TYR A 149 -17.14 -13.93 6.31
C TYR A 149 -18.45 -13.17 6.46
N ASP A 150 -19.40 -13.45 5.57
CA ASP A 150 -20.72 -12.83 5.54
C ASP A 150 -21.77 -13.74 6.20
N LEU A 151 -22.31 -13.30 7.33
CA LEU A 151 -23.36 -13.98 8.08
C LEU A 151 -24.75 -13.40 7.83
N SER A 152 -24.86 -12.26 7.12
CA SER A 152 -26.06 -11.44 6.89
C SER A 152 -27.07 -11.33 8.06
N PRO A 153 -27.26 -10.15 8.67
CA PRO A 153 -26.76 -8.83 8.25
C PRO A 153 -25.34 -8.51 8.74
N ILE A 154 -24.69 -9.46 9.43
CA ILE A 154 -23.36 -9.24 10.03
C ILE A 154 -22.27 -9.69 9.06
N LYS A 155 -21.22 -8.90 8.94
CA LYS A 155 -19.98 -9.28 8.26
C LYS A 155 -18.82 -9.11 9.24
N ILE A 156 -17.92 -10.08 9.28
CA ILE A 156 -16.70 -10.01 10.10
C ILE A 156 -15.50 -10.12 9.17
N ALA A 157 -14.56 -9.19 9.29
CA ALA A 157 -13.30 -9.23 8.57
C ALA A 157 -12.11 -9.24 9.53
N LEU A 158 -11.04 -9.93 9.13
CA LEU A 158 -9.78 -10.04 9.87
C LEU A 158 -8.62 -9.80 8.92
N ARG A 159 -7.66 -8.97 9.33
CA ARG A 159 -6.40 -8.75 8.62
C ARG A 159 -5.21 -8.91 9.55
N PHE A 160 -4.24 -9.68 9.09
CA PHE A 160 -2.89 -9.72 9.65
C PHE A 160 -1.92 -9.11 8.65
N GLU A 161 -0.99 -8.28 9.13
CA GLU A 161 0.06 -7.70 8.31
C GLU A 161 1.41 -7.83 9.00
N TYR A 162 2.46 -8.01 8.21
CA TYR A 162 3.83 -7.89 8.66
C TYR A 162 4.61 -7.07 7.66
N VAL A 163 5.45 -6.15 8.14
CA VAL A 163 6.34 -5.32 7.33
C VAL A 163 7.72 -5.27 7.97
N LYS A 164 8.75 -5.16 7.13
CA LYS A 164 10.14 -5.00 7.56
C LYS A 164 10.85 -4.05 6.63
N ASP A 165 11.44 -3.03 7.23
CA ASP A 165 12.48 -2.24 6.61
C ASP A 165 13.84 -2.92 6.81
N LYS A 166 14.65 -3.07 5.76
CA LYS A 166 15.97 -3.67 5.88
C LYS A 166 16.97 -2.57 6.20
N LYS A 167 17.68 -2.77 7.32
CA LYS A 167 18.76 -1.89 7.74
C LYS A 167 19.71 -1.58 6.58
N ASP A 168 19.89 -0.30 6.30
CA ASP A 168 20.81 0.17 5.27
C ASP A 168 21.72 1.30 5.77
N ALA A 169 22.86 1.51 5.10
CA ALA A 169 23.86 2.50 5.56
C ALA A 169 23.47 3.96 5.25
N GLY A 170 22.39 4.18 4.50
CA GLY A 170 21.81 5.48 4.19
C GLY A 170 20.61 5.85 5.07
N SER A 171 20.22 4.99 6.02
CA SER A 171 19.11 5.22 6.96
C SER A 171 17.79 5.58 6.29
N ILE A 172 17.45 4.91 5.18
CA ILE A 172 16.24 5.20 4.42
C ILE A 172 15.08 4.40 5.01
N ASP A 173 13.99 5.09 5.34
CA ASP A 173 12.75 4.49 5.84
C ASP A 173 11.72 4.37 4.70
N LEU A 174 11.56 3.17 4.13
CA LEU A 174 10.65 2.89 3.04
C LEU A 174 9.23 2.53 3.53
N VAL A 175 9.07 2.15 4.80
CA VAL A 175 7.81 1.69 5.40
C VAL A 175 7.14 2.77 6.27
N GLY A 176 7.92 3.70 6.82
CA GLY A 176 7.48 4.69 7.81
C GLY A 176 7.57 4.19 9.25
N LEU A 177 8.49 3.26 9.55
CA LEU A 177 8.71 2.66 10.88
C LEU A 177 10.09 2.92 11.45
N GLY A 178 11.00 3.49 10.65
CA GLY A 178 12.41 3.67 10.94
C GLY A 178 13.28 2.61 10.26
N ASP A 179 14.50 3.01 9.89
CA ASP A 179 15.49 2.15 9.24
C ASP A 179 15.76 0.88 10.06
N GLY A 180 15.66 -0.28 9.41
CA GLY A 180 15.88 -1.58 10.02
C GLY A 180 14.78 -2.08 10.97
N ASN A 181 13.69 -1.33 11.14
CA ASN A 181 12.57 -1.73 12.00
C ASN A 181 11.64 -2.73 11.30
N ARG A 182 10.79 -3.40 12.08
CA ARG A 182 9.73 -4.28 11.61
C ARG A 182 8.53 -4.16 12.51
N ALA A 183 7.35 -4.35 11.94
CA ALA A 183 6.11 -4.36 12.71
C ALA A 183 5.11 -5.37 12.16
N TYR A 184 4.18 -5.77 13.02
CA TYR A 184 2.98 -6.46 12.60
C TYR A 184 1.72 -5.72 13.05
N THR A 185 0.62 -5.97 12.35
CA THR A 185 -0.71 -5.50 12.71
C THR A 185 -1.69 -6.65 12.69
N LEU A 186 -2.58 -6.68 13.68
CA LEU A 186 -3.80 -7.49 13.65
C LEU A 186 -5.01 -6.54 13.69
N THR A 187 -5.94 -6.70 12.76
CA THR A 187 -7.16 -5.90 12.65
C THR A 187 -8.39 -6.81 12.63
N LEU A 188 -9.38 -6.50 13.47
CA LEU A 188 -10.71 -7.09 13.46
C LEU A 188 -11.73 -6.01 13.09
N SER A 189 -12.59 -6.32 12.13
CA SER A 189 -13.57 -5.38 11.59
C SER A 189 -14.96 -5.99 11.51
N PRO A 190 -15.77 -5.91 12.58
CA PRO A 190 -17.18 -6.28 12.51
C PRO A 190 -17.99 -5.17 11.83
N GLY A 191 -18.96 -5.57 11.02
CA GLY A 191 -19.93 -4.69 10.39
C GLY A 191 -21.33 -5.27 10.43
N TYR A 192 -22.31 -4.39 10.47
CA TYR A 192 -23.73 -4.68 10.43
C TYR A 192 -24.34 -3.90 9.26
N TYR A 193 -25.07 -4.60 8.40
CA TYR A 193 -25.58 -4.08 7.14
C TYR A 193 -27.05 -4.44 7.00
N LYS A 194 -27.95 -3.49 7.29
CA LYS A 194 -29.40 -3.67 7.16
C LYS A 194 -30.01 -2.41 6.60
N ASP A 195 -30.55 -2.50 5.38
CA ASP A 195 -31.00 -1.33 4.63
C ASP A 195 -32.03 -0.48 5.40
N PRO A 196 -31.91 0.86 5.30
CA PRO A 196 -30.91 1.60 4.52
C PRO A 196 -29.59 1.81 5.28
N LEU A 197 -29.40 1.24 6.46
CA LEU A 197 -28.31 1.58 7.37
C LEU A 197 -27.15 0.59 7.32
N PHE A 198 -25.96 1.09 7.61
CA PHE A 198 -24.85 0.24 8.00
C PHE A 198 -24.06 0.86 9.15
N PHE A 199 -23.38 -0.02 9.88
CA PHE A 199 -22.42 0.32 10.93
C PHE A 199 -21.21 -0.60 10.80
N LYS A 200 -20.01 -0.09 10.99
CA LYS A 200 -18.75 -0.84 10.95
C LYS A 200 -17.82 -0.30 12.03
N ALA A 201 -17.07 -1.20 12.65
CA ALA A 201 -15.99 -0.86 13.55
C ALA A 201 -14.69 -1.51 13.07
N ASP A 202 -13.56 -0.89 13.41
CA ASP A 202 -12.21 -1.43 13.23
C ASP A 202 -11.50 -1.38 14.58
N LEU A 203 -10.95 -2.52 15.00
CA LEU A 203 -10.02 -2.62 16.13
C LEU A 203 -8.69 -3.15 15.61
N SER A 204 -7.62 -2.35 15.70
CA SER A 204 -6.29 -2.75 15.27
C SER A 204 -5.27 -2.66 16.39
N TYR A 205 -4.45 -3.71 16.53
CA TYR A 205 -3.25 -3.71 17.35
C TYR A 205 -2.02 -3.70 16.46
N VAL A 206 -1.12 -2.74 16.69
CA VAL A 206 0.16 -2.60 15.98
C VAL A 206 1.29 -2.79 16.97
N LYS A 207 2.29 -3.60 16.62
CA LYS A 207 3.51 -3.80 17.40
C LYS A 207 4.73 -3.75 16.50
N ALA A 208 5.66 -2.86 16.81
CA ALA A 208 6.98 -2.77 16.21
C ALA A 208 8.04 -3.44 17.10
N LYS A 209 9.20 -3.73 16.51
CA LYS A 209 10.37 -4.29 17.22
C LYS A 209 11.09 -3.21 18.02
N GLU A 210 11.27 -2.06 17.40
CA GLU A 210 11.80 -0.84 18.00
C GLU A 210 10.70 0.23 18.03
N ASP A 211 10.92 1.30 18.78
CA ASP A 211 10.01 2.45 18.81
C ASP A 211 9.76 3.03 17.40
N PHE A 212 8.53 3.51 17.16
CA PHE A 212 8.22 4.16 15.89
C PHE A 212 9.03 5.45 15.73
N THR A 213 9.41 5.80 14.49
CA THR A 213 10.18 7.03 14.17
C THR A 213 9.65 8.31 14.84
N TYR A 214 8.33 8.40 15.05
CA TYR A 214 7.66 9.58 15.58
C TYR A 214 7.04 9.38 16.97
N LYS A 215 7.29 8.24 17.64
CA LYS A 215 6.73 7.93 18.96
C LYS A 215 7.69 7.06 19.76
N GLU A 216 7.96 7.44 21.02
CA GLU A 216 8.67 6.62 22.04
C GLU A 216 7.80 5.45 22.54
N LYS A 217 7.18 4.72 21.61
CA LYS A 217 6.34 3.56 21.87
C LYS A 217 6.54 2.57 20.73
N ASP A 218 6.59 1.31 21.08
CA ASP A 218 6.65 0.18 20.15
C ASP A 218 5.26 -0.45 19.88
N LYS A 219 4.20 0.05 20.53
CA LYS A 219 2.84 -0.49 20.44
C LYS A 219 1.77 0.59 20.30
N LEU A 220 0.75 0.31 19.51
CA LEU A 220 -0.36 1.22 19.26
C LEU A 220 -1.67 0.44 19.09
N TRP A 221 -2.70 0.86 19.80
CA TRP A 221 -4.08 0.48 19.51
C TRP A 221 -4.71 1.56 18.61
N ARG A 222 -5.44 1.14 17.59
CA ARG A 222 -6.17 2.03 16.69
C ARG A 222 -7.64 1.58 16.64
N PHE A 223 -8.55 2.54 16.70
CA PHE A 223 -9.98 2.31 16.66
C PHE A 223 -10.59 3.13 15.52
N GLY A 224 -11.56 2.57 14.81
CA GLY A 224 -12.31 3.26 13.77
C GLY A 224 -13.79 2.90 13.87
N LEU A 225 -14.66 3.87 13.61
CA LEU A 225 -16.10 3.66 13.53
C LEU A 225 -16.61 4.34 12.26
N GLU A 226 -17.47 3.66 11.52
CA GLU A 226 -18.11 4.18 10.31
C GLU A 226 -19.59 3.79 10.34
N ALA A 227 -20.46 4.74 10.08
CA ALA A 227 -21.90 4.49 9.95
C ALA A 227 -22.45 5.34 8.81
N GLY A 228 -23.51 4.88 8.17
CA GLY A 228 -24.13 5.64 7.10
C GLY A 228 -25.33 4.97 6.47
N PHE A 229 -25.77 5.58 5.39
CA PHE A 229 -26.88 5.10 4.58
C PHE A 229 -26.38 4.46 3.29
N ARG A 230 -27.00 3.35 2.88
CA ARG A 230 -26.84 2.70 1.58
C ARG A 230 -28.05 3.08 0.74
N PHE A 231 -27.78 3.75 -0.38
CA PHE A 231 -28.76 4.11 -1.39
C PHE A 231 -28.41 3.36 -2.68
#